data_AF-A0A318SD82-F1
#
_entry.id   AF-A0A318SD82-F1
#
_cell.length_a   1.000
_cell.length_b   1.000
_cell.length_c   1.000
_cell.angle_alpha   90.00
_cell.angle_beta   90.00
_cell.angle_gamma   90.00
#
_symmetry.space_group_name_H-M   'P 1'
#
loop_
_entity.id
_entity.type
_entity.pdbx_description
1 polymer ?
#
loop_
_entity_poly.entity_id
_entity_poly.type
_entity_poly.pdbx_seq_one_letter_code
_entity_poly.pdbx_strand_id
1 'polypeptide(L)'
;MTDPSSTEPRRTNGLPMRLLLALVLGVVLFGAGWYVGQGPVAGLRSNLNDTTKQRDDARVVALVQSTRASLYQSAADLDRRNFGTANTNLQNAAATLARVPADRQTSDLRALQSRIAATNVNVAVDLRQQRTTILDFADRVTRLAANLPPLPGSAGK
;
A
#
# COMPACT_ATOMS: atom_id res chain seq x y z
N MET A 1 -63.05 -27.10 74.06
CA MET A 1 -63.59 -25.91 73.39
C MET A 1 -62.39 -25.08 72.93
N THR A 2 -61.80 -25.53 71.82
CA THR A 2 -61.68 -24.80 70.53
C THR A 2 -60.42 -23.93 70.45
N ASP A 3 -59.39 -24.56 69.88
CA ASP A 3 -58.36 -23.96 69.03
C ASP A 3 -59.04 -23.34 67.78
N PRO A 4 -58.58 -22.18 67.28
CA PRO A 4 -58.03 -22.22 65.93
C PRO A 4 -56.82 -21.29 65.70
N SER A 5 -55.69 -21.93 65.40
CA SER A 5 -54.76 -21.65 64.29
C SER A 5 -55.09 -20.45 63.38
N SER A 6 -54.27 -19.40 63.45
CA SER A 6 -54.18 -18.36 62.42
C SER A 6 -53.00 -18.62 61.49
N THR A 7 -53.35 -18.78 60.22
CA THR A 7 -52.51 -19.10 59.07
C THR A 7 -51.54 -17.96 58.74
N GLU A 8 -50.23 -18.23 58.81
CA GLU A 8 -49.23 -17.32 58.24
C GLU A 8 -49.37 -17.26 56.71
N PRO A 9 -49.35 -16.06 56.09
CA PRO A 9 -49.28 -15.94 54.65
C PRO A 9 -47.90 -16.39 54.16
N ARG A 10 -47.87 -17.58 53.55
CA ARG A 10 -46.72 -18.17 52.88
C ARG A 10 -46.24 -17.23 51.78
N ARG A 11 -45.16 -16.47 52.04
CA ARG A 11 -44.43 -15.69 51.03
C ARG A 11 -43.96 -16.65 49.93
N THR A 12 -44.71 -16.73 48.84
CA THR A 12 -44.31 -17.46 47.64
C THR A 12 -43.21 -16.67 46.94
N ASN A 13 -42.02 -17.24 46.99
CA ASN A 13 -40.78 -16.79 46.40
C ASN A 13 -40.96 -16.26 44.96
N GLY A 14 -40.93 -14.93 44.79
CA GLY A 14 -40.76 -14.26 43.49
C GLY A 14 -39.35 -14.39 42.90
N LEU A 15 -38.57 -15.36 43.37
CA LEU A 15 -37.18 -15.63 42.98
C LEU A 15 -37.00 -16.22 41.57
N PRO A 16 -37.85 -17.14 41.03
CA PRO A 16 -37.59 -17.72 39.72
C PRO A 16 -37.86 -16.74 38.57
N MET A 17 -38.85 -15.85 38.73
CA MET A 17 -39.23 -14.87 37.70
C MET A 17 -38.13 -13.79 37.51
N ARG A 18 -37.48 -13.35 38.59
CA ARG A 18 -36.40 -12.35 38.53
C ARG A 18 -35.13 -12.91 37.89
N LEU A 19 -34.83 -14.19 38.11
CA LEU A 19 -33.72 -14.90 37.47
C LEU A 19 -33.93 -15.03 35.96
N LEU A 20 -35.15 -15.40 35.52
CA LEU A 20 -35.49 -15.45 34.10
C LEU A 20 -35.37 -14.09 33.42
N LEU A 21 -35.86 -13.03 34.07
CA LEU A 21 -35.76 -11.67 33.52
C LEU A 21 -34.30 -11.22 33.38
N ALA A 22 -33.46 -11.46 34.39
CA ALA A 22 -32.04 -11.11 34.35
C ALA A 22 -31.28 -11.90 33.27
N LEU A 23 -31.63 -13.18 33.07
CA LEU A 23 -31.03 -14.02 32.03
C LEU A 23 -31.39 -13.50 30.63
N VAL A 24 -32.66 -13.20 30.38
CA VAL A 24 -33.12 -12.65 29.09
C VAL A 24 -32.46 -11.29 28.83
N LEU A 25 -32.40 -10.42 29.83
CA LEU A 25 -31.73 -9.11 29.70
C LEU A 25 -30.24 -9.28 29.37
N GLY A 26 -29.56 -10.24 30.02
CA GLY A 26 -28.16 -10.56 29.76
C GLY A 26 -27.92 -11.04 28.33
N VAL A 27 -28.78 -11.93 27.80
CA VAL A 27 -28.69 -12.42 26.42
C VAL A 27 -28.92 -11.29 25.41
N VAL A 28 -29.90 -10.43 25.64
CA VAL A 28 -30.20 -9.29 24.76
C VAL A 28 -29.05 -8.28 24.75
N LEU A 29 -28.51 -7.91 25.91
CA LEU A 29 -27.38 -6.99 26.02
C LEU A 29 -26.10 -7.58 25.39
N PHE A 30 -25.86 -8.88 25.58
CA PHE A 30 -24.72 -9.56 24.98
C PHE A 30 -24.84 -9.61 23.44
N GLY A 31 -26.00 -9.97 22.90
CA GLY A 31 -26.26 -9.99 21.46
C GLY A 31 -26.13 -8.61 20.82
N ALA A 32 -26.66 -7.57 21.47
CA ALA A 32 -26.55 -6.19 21.00
C ALA A 32 -25.09 -5.71 21.02
N GLY A 33 -24.33 -6.01 22.08
CA GLY A 33 -22.90 -5.67 22.17
C GLY A 33 -22.06 -6.36 21.10
N TRP A 34 -22.36 -7.63 20.80
CA TRP A 34 -21.68 -8.39 19.74
C TRP A 34 -21.95 -7.83 18.34
N TYR A 35 -23.21 -7.49 18.04
CA TYR A 35 -23.59 -6.95 16.74
C TYR A 35 -23.00 -5.55 16.48
N VAL A 36 -22.99 -4.69 17.50
CA VAL A 36 -22.40 -3.33 17.41
C VAL A 36 -20.87 -3.38 17.33
N GLY A 37 -20.22 -4.37 17.96
CA GLY A 37 -18.75 -4.51 17.93
C GLY A 37 -18.15 -4.98 16.60
N GLN A 38 -18.91 -5.69 15.76
CA GLN A 38 -18.40 -6.24 14.49
C GLN A 38 -18.51 -5.29 13.29
N GLY A 39 -19.49 -4.37 13.29
CA GLY A 39 -19.75 -3.45 12.17
C GLY A 39 -18.60 -2.47 11.80
N PRO A 40 -18.01 -1.73 12.76
CA PRO A 40 -17.03 -0.69 12.42
C PRO A 40 -15.65 -1.22 12.05
N VAL A 41 -15.29 -2.44 12.48
CA VAL A 41 -13.95 -3.02 12.23
C VAL A 41 -13.79 -3.50 10.79
N ALA A 42 -14.86 -4.02 10.17
CA ALA A 42 -14.83 -4.43 8.77
C ALA A 42 -14.64 -3.23 7.83
N GLY A 43 -15.36 -2.12 8.08
CA GLY A 43 -15.21 -0.87 7.33
C GLY A 43 -13.82 -0.23 7.50
N LEU A 44 -13.28 -0.23 8.73
CA LEU A 44 -11.91 0.23 8.99
C LEU A 44 -10.86 -0.59 8.24
N ARG A 45 -11.00 -1.93 8.22
CA ARG A 45 -10.07 -2.81 7.49
C ARG A 45 -10.10 -2.55 5.98
N SER A 46 -11.28 -2.32 5.41
CA SER A 46 -11.39 -1.95 3.99
C SER A 46 -10.69 -0.64 3.69
N ASN A 47 -10.97 0.42 4.48
CA ASN A 47 -10.37 1.73 4.30
C ASN A 47 -8.84 1.73 4.47
N LEU A 48 -8.33 0.95 5.42
CA LEU A 48 -6.88 0.79 5.62
C LEU A 48 -6.22 0.08 4.44
N ASN A 49 -6.84 -0.97 3.91
CA ASN A 49 -6.33 -1.67 2.74
C ASN A 49 -6.28 -0.75 1.52
N ASP A 50 -7.33 0.03 1.28
CA ASP A 50 -7.39 0.93 0.13
C ASP A 50 -6.43 2.11 0.26
N THR A 51 -6.26 2.66 1.47
CA THR A 51 -5.26 3.70 1.74
C THR A 51 -3.84 3.20 1.52
N THR A 52 -3.56 1.95 1.93
CA THR A 52 -2.25 1.32 1.74
C THR A 52 -1.95 1.13 0.25
N LYS A 53 -2.93 0.64 -0.52
CA LYS A 53 -2.81 0.51 -1.98
C LYS A 53 -2.49 1.83 -2.66
N GLN A 54 -3.25 2.89 -2.35
CA GLN A 54 -3.03 4.22 -2.96
C GLN A 54 -1.63 4.75 -2.64
N ARG A 55 -1.15 4.54 -1.42
CA ARG A 55 0.19 4.95 -1.01
C ARG A 55 1.27 4.22 -1.79
N ASP A 56 1.15 2.90 -1.94
CA ASP A 56 2.16 2.11 -2.64
C ASP A 56 2.18 2.42 -4.14
N ASP A 57 1.02 2.65 -4.75
CA ASP A 57 0.92 3.09 -6.14
C ASP A 57 1.55 4.48 -6.34
N ALA A 58 1.24 5.43 -5.45
CA ALA A 58 1.85 6.76 -5.48
C ALA A 58 3.36 6.69 -5.29
N ARG A 59 3.86 5.78 -4.45
CA ARG A 59 5.29 5.55 -4.25
C ARG A 59 5.96 5.05 -5.52
N VAL A 60 5.36 4.10 -6.22
CA VAL A 60 5.90 3.59 -7.50
C VAL A 60 5.95 4.70 -8.54
N VAL A 61 4.88 5.50 -8.65
CA VAL A 61 4.86 6.67 -9.55
C VAL A 61 5.97 7.65 -9.19
N ALA A 62 6.18 7.96 -7.90
CA ALA A 62 7.24 8.85 -7.46
C ALA A 62 8.64 8.33 -7.83
N LEU A 63 8.90 7.02 -7.67
CA LEU A 63 10.16 6.40 -8.05
C LEU A 63 10.41 6.51 -9.58
N VAL A 64 9.37 6.27 -10.38
CA VAL A 64 9.43 6.42 -11.84
C VAL A 64 9.75 7.87 -12.22
N GLN A 65 9.06 8.85 -11.64
CA GLN A 65 9.30 10.26 -11.94
C GLN A 65 10.70 10.72 -11.50
N SER A 66 11.16 10.27 -10.33
CA SER A 66 12.51 10.56 -9.86
C SER A 66 13.57 9.95 -10.80
N THR A 67 13.35 8.73 -11.29
CA THR A 67 14.23 8.09 -12.29
C THR A 67 14.31 8.93 -13.56
N ARG A 68 13.16 9.39 -14.08
CA ARG A 68 13.11 10.26 -15.27
C ARG A 68 13.85 11.58 -15.05
N ALA A 69 13.63 12.22 -13.90
CA ALA A 69 14.31 13.47 -13.57
C ALA A 69 15.84 13.29 -13.57
N SER A 70 16.35 12.21 -12.96
CA SER A 70 17.78 11.90 -12.99
C SER A 70 18.32 11.64 -14.41
N LEU A 71 17.55 10.97 -15.28
CA LEU A 71 17.96 10.75 -16.68
C LEU A 71 18.01 12.07 -17.48
N TYR A 72 17.01 12.94 -17.35
CA TYR A 72 17.06 14.26 -17.99
C TYR A 72 18.19 15.13 -17.45
N GLN A 73 18.44 15.08 -16.13
CA GLN A 73 19.55 15.80 -15.52
C GLN A 73 20.89 15.27 -16.02
N SER A 74 21.05 13.96 -16.19
CA SER A 74 22.24 13.35 -16.80
C SER A 74 22.48 13.85 -18.22
N ALA A 75 21.42 13.91 -19.05
CA ALA A 75 21.52 14.46 -20.41
C ALA A 75 21.91 15.95 -20.41
N ALA A 76 21.36 16.75 -19.49
CA ALA A 76 21.72 18.15 -19.33
C ALA A 76 23.18 18.35 -18.85
N ASP A 77 23.64 17.49 -17.94
CA ASP A 77 25.02 17.52 -17.45
C ASP A 77 26.01 17.07 -18.53
N LEU A 78 25.63 16.11 -19.37
CA LEU A 78 26.38 15.73 -20.57
C LEU A 78 26.53 16.91 -21.54
N ASP A 79 25.45 17.65 -21.81
CA ASP A 79 25.49 18.85 -22.66
C ASP A 79 26.41 19.94 -22.07
N ARG A 80 26.47 20.03 -20.73
CA ARG A 80 27.38 20.92 -19.99
C ARG A 80 28.81 20.38 -19.85
N ARG A 81 29.11 19.21 -20.40
CA ARG A 81 30.41 18.52 -20.28
C ARG A 81 30.79 18.17 -18.84
N ASN A 82 29.79 18.03 -17.96
CA ASN A 82 29.93 17.57 -16.57
C ASN A 82 29.79 16.04 -16.50
N PHE A 83 30.70 15.31 -17.15
CA PHE A 83 30.59 13.86 -17.35
C PHE A 83 30.50 13.06 -16.03
N GLY A 84 31.25 13.47 -15.00
CA GLY A 84 31.18 12.85 -13.68
C GLY A 84 29.79 12.95 -13.05
N THR A 85 29.17 14.12 -13.11
CA THR A 85 27.80 14.34 -12.61
C THR A 85 26.78 13.61 -13.47
N ALA A 86 26.96 13.58 -14.79
CA ALA A 86 26.09 12.82 -15.70
C ALA A 86 26.08 11.32 -15.35
N ASN A 87 27.23 10.75 -15.05
CA ASN A 87 27.36 9.35 -14.61
C ASN A 87 26.73 9.11 -13.24
N THR A 88 26.97 10.00 -12.27
CA THR A 88 26.30 9.94 -10.97
C THR A 88 24.78 9.92 -11.12
N ASN A 89 24.23 10.74 -12.02
CA ASN A 89 22.80 10.79 -12.28
C ASN A 89 22.27 9.53 -12.98
N LEU A 90 23.04 8.88 -13.86
CA LEU A 90 22.69 7.56 -14.41
C LEU A 90 22.64 6.48 -13.33
N GLN A 91 23.64 6.45 -12.44
CA GLN A 91 23.67 5.50 -11.33
C GLN A 91 22.52 5.75 -10.35
N ASN A 92 22.21 7.01 -10.05
CA ASN A 92 21.05 7.37 -9.23
C ASN A 92 19.72 6.95 -9.88
N ALA A 93 19.58 7.11 -11.20
CA ALA A 93 18.41 6.64 -11.94
C ALA A 93 18.27 5.11 -11.83
N ALA A 94 19.34 4.36 -12.09
CA ALA A 94 19.33 2.90 -11.97
C ALA A 94 19.02 2.42 -10.54
N ALA A 95 19.62 3.06 -9.53
CA ALA A 95 19.39 2.74 -8.12
C ALA A 95 17.96 3.07 -7.69
N THR A 96 17.39 4.17 -8.17
CA THR A 96 16.00 4.54 -7.91
C THR A 96 15.04 3.55 -8.54
N LEU A 97 15.29 3.13 -9.79
CA LEU A 97 14.48 2.16 -10.48
C LEU A 97 14.54 0.77 -9.82
N ALA A 98 15.68 0.39 -9.26
CA ALA A 98 15.84 -0.85 -8.48
C ALA A 98 14.99 -0.89 -7.20
N ARG A 99 14.51 0.26 -6.70
CA ARG A 99 13.61 0.35 -5.53
C ARG A 99 12.14 0.09 -5.88
N VAL A 100 11.79 -0.05 -7.16
CA VAL A 100 10.45 -0.48 -7.57
C VAL A 100 10.22 -1.90 -7.03
N PRO A 101 9.08 -2.19 -6.38
CA PRO A 101 8.79 -3.51 -5.83
C PRO A 101 8.96 -4.64 -6.85
N ALA A 102 9.48 -5.80 -6.44
CA ALA A 102 9.84 -6.89 -7.34
C ALA A 102 8.64 -7.49 -8.09
N ASP A 103 7.47 -7.50 -7.45
CA ASP A 103 6.16 -7.87 -8.02
C ASP A 103 5.68 -6.89 -9.10
N ARG A 104 6.15 -5.64 -9.06
CA ARG A 104 5.93 -4.62 -10.09
C ARG A 104 7.03 -4.63 -11.18
N GLN A 105 8.17 -5.29 -10.94
CA GLN A 105 9.30 -5.31 -11.87
C GLN A 105 9.10 -6.31 -13.02
N THR A 106 8.59 -5.82 -14.14
CA THR A 106 8.58 -6.56 -15.41
C THR A 106 10.01 -6.90 -15.85
N SER A 107 10.15 -7.94 -16.68
CA SER A 107 11.45 -8.31 -17.28
C SER A 107 12.08 -7.13 -18.02
N ASP A 108 11.26 -6.36 -18.71
CA ASP A 108 11.71 -5.21 -19.50
C ASP A 108 12.18 -4.06 -18.62
N LEU A 109 11.52 -3.82 -17.49
CA LEU A 109 11.94 -2.80 -16.53
C LEU A 109 13.27 -3.17 -15.89
N ARG A 110 13.47 -4.45 -15.55
CA ARG A 110 14.74 -4.97 -15.05
C ARG A 110 15.86 -4.88 -16.08
N ALA A 111 15.57 -5.25 -17.33
CA ALA A 111 16.53 -5.11 -18.42
C ALA A 111 16.91 -3.64 -18.65
N LEU A 112 15.93 -2.73 -18.60
CA LEU A 112 16.18 -1.29 -18.70
C LEU A 112 17.02 -0.77 -17.54
N GLN A 113 16.70 -1.17 -16.31
CA GLN A 113 17.47 -0.82 -15.12
C GLN A 113 18.94 -1.27 -15.25
N SER A 114 19.17 -2.51 -15.68
CA SER A 114 20.52 -3.05 -15.90
C SER A 114 21.27 -2.28 -16.99
N ARG A 115 20.60 -1.95 -18.09
CA ARG A 115 21.20 -1.14 -19.16
C ARG A 115 21.58 0.27 -18.70
N ILE A 116 20.72 0.93 -17.92
CA ILE A 116 21.03 2.24 -17.33
C ILE A 116 22.24 2.12 -16.40
N ALA A 117 22.27 1.11 -15.53
CA ALA A 117 23.37 0.88 -14.58
C ALA A 117 24.72 0.63 -15.27
N ALA A 118 24.69 -0.08 -16.41
CA ALA A 118 25.87 -0.38 -17.21
C ALA A 118 26.30 0.78 -18.13
N THR A 119 25.47 1.82 -18.29
CA THR A 119 25.79 2.96 -19.14
C THR A 119 26.76 3.90 -18.44
N ASN A 120 27.83 4.24 -19.15
CA ASN A 120 28.83 5.20 -18.71
C ASN A 120 29.08 6.21 -19.83
N VAL A 121 29.06 7.48 -19.47
CA VAL A 121 29.30 8.60 -20.38
C VAL A 121 30.80 8.83 -20.51
N ASN A 122 31.30 8.89 -21.75
CA ASN A 122 32.70 9.09 -22.07
C ASN A 122 32.88 10.25 -23.07
N VAL A 123 33.90 11.09 -22.81
CA VAL A 123 34.28 12.24 -23.64
C VAL A 123 34.73 11.83 -25.04
N ALA A 124 35.34 10.64 -25.19
CA ALA A 124 35.90 10.15 -26.44
C ALA A 124 34.85 9.55 -27.41
N VAL A 125 33.58 9.49 -27.00
CA VAL A 125 32.48 8.90 -27.78
C VAL A 125 31.54 10.01 -28.26
N ASP A 126 30.78 9.77 -29.32
CA ASP A 126 29.79 10.71 -29.83
C ASP A 126 28.80 11.14 -28.72
N LEU A 127 28.90 12.42 -28.30
CA LEU A 127 28.08 12.98 -27.23
C LEU A 127 26.61 13.07 -27.63
N ARG A 128 26.31 13.31 -28.92
CA ARG A 128 24.93 13.38 -29.42
C ARG A 128 24.30 11.98 -29.36
N GLN A 129 25.02 10.94 -29.74
CA GLN A 129 24.53 9.56 -29.63
C GLN A 129 24.29 9.16 -28.16
N GLN A 130 25.23 9.50 -27.27
CA GLN A 130 25.08 9.23 -25.83
C GLN A 130 23.86 9.95 -25.24
N ARG A 131 23.67 11.23 -25.58
CA ARG A 131 22.50 12.00 -25.17
C ARG A 131 21.19 11.37 -25.65
N THR A 132 21.12 10.99 -26.92
CA THR A 132 19.94 10.31 -27.48
C THR A 132 19.65 9.00 -26.74
N THR A 133 20.69 8.25 -26.38
CA THR A 133 20.55 7.00 -25.61
C THR A 133 19.96 7.26 -24.22
N ILE A 134 20.44 8.27 -23.52
CA ILE A 134 19.94 8.65 -22.19
C ILE A 134 18.47 9.10 -22.27
N LEU A 135 18.10 9.87 -23.29
CA LEU A 135 16.72 10.30 -23.50
C LEU A 135 15.78 9.13 -23.87
N ASP A 136 16.24 8.19 -24.69
CA ASP A 136 15.49 6.95 -24.98
C ASP A 136 15.24 6.14 -23.71
N PHE A 137 16.17 6.12 -22.75
CA PHE A 137 15.91 5.50 -21.45
C PHE A 137 14.76 6.18 -20.71
N ALA A 138 14.69 7.52 -20.69
CA ALA A 138 13.62 8.25 -20.01
C ALA A 138 12.24 7.97 -20.65
N ASP A 139 12.19 7.86 -21.97
CA ASP A 139 10.97 7.53 -22.70
C ASP A 139 10.55 6.08 -22.46
N ARG A 140 11.50 5.13 -22.44
CA ARG A 140 11.22 3.73 -22.11
C ARG A 140 10.73 3.56 -20.68
N VAL A 141 11.33 4.25 -19.71
CA VAL A 141 10.84 4.25 -18.31
C VAL A 141 9.38 4.70 -18.28
N THR A 142 9.04 5.76 -19.00
CA THR A 142 7.66 6.28 -19.05
C THR A 142 6.68 5.27 -19.64
N ARG A 143 7.03 4.67 -20.79
CA ARG A 143 6.18 3.67 -21.46
C ARG A 143 5.99 2.42 -20.61
N LEU A 144 7.06 1.92 -20.00
CA LEU A 144 6.98 0.72 -19.14
C LEU A 144 6.22 1.01 -17.86
N ALA A 145 6.33 2.21 -17.30
CA ALA A 145 5.58 2.61 -16.11
C ALA A 145 4.06 2.65 -16.34
N ALA A 146 3.61 3.06 -17.52
CA ALA A 146 2.20 3.05 -17.89
C ALA A 146 1.60 1.63 -17.94
N ASN A 147 2.44 0.61 -18.10
CA ASN A 147 2.05 -0.80 -18.22
C ASN A 147 2.38 -1.62 -16.97
N LEU A 148 2.66 -0.98 -15.83
CA LEU A 148 2.99 -1.69 -14.60
C LEU A 148 1.77 -2.47 -14.08
N PRO A 149 1.92 -3.78 -13.80
CA PRO A 149 0.81 -4.59 -13.27
C PRO A 149 0.38 -4.05 -11.91
N PRO A 150 -0.91 -4.04 -11.55
CA PRO A 150 -1.37 -3.53 -10.26
C PRO A 150 -0.89 -4.40 -9.09
N LEU A 151 -0.80 -3.87 -7.86
CA LEU A 151 -0.23 -4.59 -6.70
C LEU A 151 -1.00 -5.90 -6.46
N PRO A 152 -0.32 -7.00 -6.11
CA PRO A 152 -1.00 -8.22 -5.68
C PRO A 152 -1.90 -7.91 -4.47
N GLY A 153 -3.18 -8.22 -4.58
CA GLY A 153 -4.22 -7.83 -3.61
C GLY A 153 -5.05 -6.59 -3.98
N SER A 154 -4.80 -5.97 -5.13
CA SER A 154 -5.64 -4.92 -5.73
C SER A 154 -6.86 -5.45 -6.49
N ALA A 155 -6.85 -6.72 -6.92
CA ALA A 155 -8.00 -7.39 -7.51
C ALA A 155 -8.98 -7.85 -6.40
N GLY A 156 -9.66 -6.88 -5.78
CA GLY A 156 -10.85 -7.14 -4.98
C GLY A 156 -12.04 -7.37 -5.90
N LYS A 157 -12.71 -8.51 -5.72
CA LYS A 157 -14.00 -8.87 -6.34
C LYS A 157 -15.09 -7.85 -6.05
#